data_AF-A0A1W9IK44-F1
#
_entry.id   AF-A0A1W9IK44-F1
#
_cell.length_a   1.000
_cell.length_b   1.000
_cell.length_c   1.000
_cell.angle_alpha   90.00
_cell.angle_beta   90.00
_cell.angle_gamma   90.00
#
_symmetry.space_group_name_H-M   'P 1'
#
loop_
_entity.id
_entity.type
_entity.pdbx_description
1 polymer ?
#
loop_
_entity_poly.entity_id
_entity_poly.type
_entity_poly.pdbx_seq_one_letter_code
_entity_poly.pdbx_strand_id
1 'polypeptide(L)'
;MQIRLQSSAGPFDSGFIDSLNDLESTMVRIGLEPNQFVVSKTFAPFGERGPLDAEPLACEYTVFAGREHFTVTQADDLHFLTFFWQLCLSAKPHKSASTLTASDLVTKFASR
;
A
#
# COMPACT_ATOMS: atom_id res chain seq x y z
N MET A 1 -0.74 -14.05 -4.20
CA MET A 1 -1.77 -12.99 -4.12
C MET A 1 -2.88 -13.34 -3.14
N GLN A 2 -2.73 -12.88 -1.92
CA GLN A 2 -3.68 -12.90 -0.81
C GLN A 2 -4.22 -11.49 -0.49
N ILE A 3 -3.44 -10.43 -0.72
CA ILE A 3 -3.89 -9.05 -0.61
C ILE A 3 -4.97 -8.83 -1.67
N ARG A 4 -6.09 -8.23 -1.27
CA ARG A 4 -7.15 -7.89 -2.23
C ARG A 4 -6.84 -6.55 -2.89
N LEU A 5 -6.89 -6.53 -4.22
CA LEU A 5 -6.69 -5.33 -5.01
C LEU A 5 -8.02 -4.80 -5.52
N GLN A 6 -8.20 -3.49 -5.43
CA GLN A 6 -9.34 -2.75 -5.96
C GLN A 6 -8.82 -1.54 -6.73
N SER A 7 -9.39 -1.25 -7.89
CA SER A 7 -9.00 -0.06 -8.65
C SER A 7 -10.16 0.52 -9.42
N SER A 8 -10.27 1.84 -9.39
CA SER A 8 -11.09 2.63 -10.31
C SER A 8 -10.26 3.50 -11.25
N ALA A 9 -8.92 3.43 -11.17
CA ALA A 9 -7.98 4.22 -11.98
C ALA A 9 -7.37 3.44 -13.15
N GLY A 10 -7.85 2.22 -13.41
CA GLY A 10 -7.28 1.28 -14.37
C GLY A 10 -6.55 0.10 -13.71
N PRO A 11 -6.02 -0.85 -14.48
CA PRO A 11 -5.31 -2.00 -13.93
C PRO A 11 -4.05 -1.57 -13.16
N PHE A 12 -3.58 -2.45 -12.27
CA PHE A 12 -2.24 -2.33 -11.70
C PHE A 12 -1.20 -2.78 -12.72
N ASP A 13 -0.02 -2.18 -12.68
CA ASP A 13 1.11 -2.52 -13.54
C ASP A 13 1.54 -3.98 -13.35
N SER A 14 2.03 -4.62 -14.42
CA SER A 14 2.49 -6.01 -14.36
C SER A 14 3.65 -6.19 -13.36
N GLY A 15 4.61 -5.28 -13.36
CA GLY A 15 5.73 -5.30 -12.42
C GLY A 15 5.30 -5.12 -10.96
N PHE A 16 4.18 -4.42 -10.72
CA PHE A 16 3.56 -4.34 -9.40
C PHE A 16 3.02 -5.70 -8.96
N ILE A 17 2.28 -6.39 -9.84
CA ILE A 17 1.72 -7.72 -9.55
C ILE A 17 2.81 -8.74 -9.25
N ASP A 18 3.89 -8.74 -10.04
CA ASP A 18 5.01 -9.66 -9.83
C ASP A 18 5.66 -9.43 -8.45
N SER A 19 5.98 -8.17 -8.15
CA SER A 19 6.62 -7.77 -6.89
C SER A 19 5.70 -7.90 -5.66
N LEU A 20 4.38 -7.86 -5.85
CA LEU A 20 3.41 -8.00 -4.77
C LEU A 20 3.49 -9.38 -4.11
N ASN A 21 3.76 -10.44 -4.89
CA ASN A 21 3.91 -11.79 -4.32
C ASN A 21 5.13 -11.90 -3.39
N ASP A 22 6.21 -11.18 -3.71
CA ASP A 22 7.40 -11.13 -2.86
C ASP A 22 7.15 -10.33 -1.58
N LEU A 23 6.38 -9.25 -1.68
CA LEU A 23 5.93 -8.50 -0.51
C LEU A 23 5.06 -9.37 0.41
N GLU A 24 4.07 -10.10 -0.13
CA GLU A 24 3.23 -11.00 0.66
C GLU A 24 4.05 -12.05 1.40
N SER A 25 5.03 -12.64 0.72
CA SER A 25 5.96 -13.61 1.32
C SER A 25 6.79 -12.98 2.44
N THR A 26 7.19 -11.72 2.27
CA THR A 26 7.92 -10.95 3.28
C THR A 26 7.03 -10.62 4.47
N MET A 27 5.78 -10.22 4.25
CA MET A 27 4.77 -9.96 5.28
C MET A 27 4.56 -11.19 6.16
N VAL A 28 4.34 -12.36 5.56
CA VAL A 28 4.21 -13.63 6.30
C VAL A 28 5.46 -13.91 7.14
N ARG A 29 6.66 -13.71 6.58
CA ARG A 29 7.93 -13.92 7.30
C ARG A 29 8.09 -13.00 8.52
N ILE A 30 7.54 -11.80 8.47
CA ILE A 30 7.59 -10.84 9.59
C ILE A 30 6.36 -10.92 10.51
N GLY A 31 5.46 -11.88 10.29
CA GLY A 31 4.30 -12.15 11.14
C GLY A 31 3.04 -11.35 10.81
N LEU A 32 2.98 -10.71 9.64
CA LEU A 32 1.78 -10.06 9.12
C LEU A 32 0.97 -11.04 8.27
N GLU A 33 -0.36 -10.90 8.30
CA GLU A 33 -1.28 -11.68 7.47
C GLU A 33 -1.72 -10.86 6.24
N PRO A 34 -1.27 -11.18 5.02
CA PRO A 34 -1.56 -10.34 3.85
C PRO A 34 -3.05 -10.29 3.47
N ASN A 35 -3.82 -11.34 3.77
CA ASN A 35 -5.26 -11.42 3.49
C ASN A 35 -6.14 -10.42 4.30
N GLN A 36 -5.56 -9.80 5.33
CA GLN A 36 -6.19 -8.74 6.13
C GLN A 36 -6.17 -7.39 5.41
N PHE A 37 -5.34 -7.24 4.37
CA PHE A 37 -5.15 -5.99 3.67
C PHE A 37 -6.01 -5.90 2.40
N VAL A 38 -6.53 -4.70 2.15
CA VAL A 38 -7.10 -4.31 0.86
C VAL A 38 -6.33 -3.08 0.37
N VAL A 39 -5.86 -3.10 -0.87
CA VAL A 39 -5.25 -1.95 -1.53
C VAL A 39 -6.23 -1.44 -2.58
N SER A 40 -6.67 -0.20 -2.42
CA SER A 40 -7.52 0.51 -3.38
C SER A 40 -6.72 1.57 -4.12
N LYS A 41 -6.88 1.65 -5.44
CA LYS A 41 -6.27 2.66 -6.31
C LYS A 41 -7.35 3.54 -6.95
N THR A 42 -7.22 4.84 -6.79
CA THR A 42 -8.11 5.86 -7.39
C THR A 42 -7.26 6.96 -8.03
N PHE A 43 -7.78 7.65 -9.05
CA PHE A 43 -7.10 8.84 -9.56
C PHE A 43 -7.08 9.90 -8.46
N ALA A 44 -5.94 10.56 -8.27
CA ALA A 44 -5.87 11.65 -7.30
C ALA A 44 -6.84 12.79 -7.70
N PRO A 45 -7.62 13.33 -6.75
CA PRO A 45 -8.52 14.45 -7.02
C PRO A 45 -7.68 15.70 -7.27
N PHE A 46 -7.49 16.03 -8.55
CA PHE A 46 -6.77 17.22 -9.02
C PHE A 46 -5.30 17.28 -8.57
N GLY A 47 -4.42 16.50 -9.21
CA GLY A 47 -3.17 17.13 -9.64
C GLY A 47 -3.58 18.23 -10.61
N GLU A 48 -3.16 19.48 -10.40
CA GLU A 48 -3.44 20.57 -11.33
C GLU A 48 -3.29 20.04 -12.75
N ARG A 49 -4.35 20.15 -13.56
CA ARG A 49 -4.27 19.93 -15.00
C ARG A 49 -3.31 21.00 -15.53
N GLY A 50 -2.02 20.74 -15.40
CA GLY A 50 -0.99 21.41 -16.15
C GLY A 50 -1.28 21.25 -17.65
N PRO A 51 -0.62 22.03 -18.51
CA PRO A 51 -0.74 21.88 -19.94
C PRO A 51 -0.60 20.40 -20.31
N LEU A 52 -1.35 19.96 -21.32
CA LEU A 52 -1.64 18.57 -21.76
C LEU A 52 -0.46 17.56 -21.87
N ASP A 53 0.76 17.94 -21.50
CA ASP A 53 2.01 17.27 -21.85
C ASP A 53 2.98 16.99 -20.67
N ALA A 54 2.63 17.19 -19.38
CA ALA A 54 3.68 17.34 -18.36
C ALA A 54 3.87 16.30 -17.24
N GLU A 55 2.87 15.55 -16.75
CA GLU A 55 3.15 14.61 -15.63
C GLU A 55 2.22 13.40 -15.60
N PRO A 56 2.72 12.19 -15.24
CA PRO A 56 1.86 11.03 -14.99
C PRO A 56 0.80 11.42 -13.96
N LEU A 57 -0.46 11.12 -14.26
CA LEU A 57 -1.56 11.32 -13.30
C LEU A 57 -1.28 10.48 -12.06
N ALA A 58 -0.85 11.14 -10.97
CA ALA A 58 -0.63 10.48 -9.70
C ALA A 58 -1.92 9.78 -9.24
N CYS A 59 -1.75 8.65 -8.57
CA CYS A 59 -2.86 7.89 -7.99
C CYS A 59 -2.84 8.01 -6.48
N GLU A 60 -4.03 8.03 -5.90
CA GLU A 60 -4.22 7.79 -4.48
C GLU A 60 -4.34 6.29 -4.25
N TYR A 61 -3.58 5.82 -3.26
CA TYR A 61 -3.59 4.44 -2.80
C TYR A 61 -4.09 4.41 -1.38
N THR A 62 -5.23 3.77 -1.16
CA THR A 62 -5.76 3.54 0.18
C THR A 62 -5.50 2.11 0.60
N VAL A 63 -4.83 1.94 1.74
CA VAL A 63 -4.58 0.62 2.34
C VAL A 63 -5.51 0.46 3.54
N PHE A 64 -6.37 -0.56 3.48
CA PHE A 64 -7.28 -0.92 4.56
C PHE A 64 -6.76 -2.14 5.33
N ALA A 65 -6.90 -2.13 6.65
CA ALA A 65 -6.68 -3.27 7.53
C ALA A 65 -7.80 -3.33 8.59
N GLY A 66 -8.82 -4.15 8.32
CA GLY A 66 -10.04 -4.17 9.13
C GLY A 66 -10.82 -2.87 9.01
N ARG A 67 -10.89 -2.09 10.10
CA ARG A 67 -11.57 -0.77 10.14
C ARG A 67 -10.63 0.41 9.92
N GLU A 68 -9.33 0.16 10.03
CA GLU A 68 -8.29 1.17 9.92
C GLU A 68 -7.92 1.32 8.44
N HIS A 69 -7.59 2.54 8.02
CA HIS A 69 -7.05 2.81 6.70
C HIS A 69 -6.13 4.02 6.70
N PHE A 70 -5.24 4.08 5.71
CA PHE A 70 -4.53 5.31 5.36
C PHE A 70 -4.57 5.49 3.83
N THR A 71 -4.46 6.73 3.37
CA THR A 71 -4.34 7.08 1.96
C THR A 71 -3.00 7.77 1.71
N VAL A 72 -2.34 7.43 0.59
CA VAL A 72 -1.11 8.07 0.15
C VAL A 72 -1.18 8.35 -1.35
N THR A 73 -0.69 9.51 -1.77
CA THR A 73 -0.56 9.85 -3.20
C THR A 73 0.82 9.44 -3.69
N GLN A 74 0.88 8.70 -4.79
CA GLN A 74 2.12 8.23 -5.40
C GLN A 74 2.07 8.39 -6.91
N ALA A 75 3.25 8.57 -7.52
CA ALA A 75 3.38 8.78 -8.96
C ALA A 75 2.91 7.58 -9.79
N ASP A 76 3.23 6.35 -9.33
CA ASP A 76 2.87 5.10 -10.00
C ASP A 76 2.77 3.92 -9.00
N ASP A 77 2.41 2.74 -9.50
CA ASP A 77 2.17 1.55 -8.69
C ASP A 77 3.45 1.05 -8.00
N LEU A 78 4.61 1.17 -8.65
CA LEU A 78 5.88 0.69 -8.12
C LEU A 78 6.41 1.59 -7.00
N HIS A 79 6.21 2.90 -7.10
CA HIS A 79 6.51 3.84 -6.02
C HIS A 79 5.64 3.56 -4.80
N PHE A 80 4.33 3.35 -5.02
CA PHE A 80 3.43 2.92 -3.96
C PHE A 80 3.88 1.60 -3.32
N LEU A 81 4.22 0.59 -4.12
CA LEU A 81 4.63 -0.71 -3.59
C LEU A 81 5.91 -0.60 -2.76
N THR A 82 6.89 0.17 -3.23
CA THR A 82 8.15 0.41 -2.51
C THR A 82 7.88 1.07 -1.16
N PHE A 83 7.03 2.10 -1.15
CA PHE A 83 6.59 2.76 0.07
C PHE A 83 5.91 1.76 1.01
N PHE A 84 4.90 1.02 0.54
CA PHE A 84 4.15 0.07 1.36
C PHE A 84 5.02 -1.06 1.92
N TRP A 85 6.00 -1.54 1.15
CA TRP A 85 6.98 -2.51 1.60
C TRP A 85 7.82 -1.98 2.77
N GLN A 86 8.34 -0.76 2.65
CA GLN A 86 9.11 -0.12 3.73
C GLN A 86 8.27 0.05 5.01
N LEU A 87 6.97 0.33 4.87
CA LEU A 87 6.06 0.37 6.02
C LEU A 87 5.97 -0.98 6.73
N CYS A 88 5.76 -2.06 5.96
CA CYS A 88 5.70 -3.43 6.50
C CYS A 88 6.98 -3.78 7.27
N LEU A 89 8.16 -3.49 6.70
CA LEU A 89 9.44 -3.78 7.35
C LEU A 89 9.69 -2.94 8.60
N SER A 90 9.29 -1.67 8.58
CA SER A 90 9.42 -0.74 9.71
C SER A 90 8.49 -1.09 10.88
N ALA A 91 7.48 -1.93 10.63
CA ALA A 91 6.57 -2.42 11.63
C ALA A 91 7.09 -3.68 12.35
N LYS A 92 8.23 -4.25 11.93
CA LYS A 92 8.82 -5.42 12.60
C LYS A 92 9.07 -5.12 14.08
N PRO A 93 8.43 -5.84 15.03
CA PRO A 93 8.60 -5.56 16.45
C PRO A 93 10.05 -5.84 16.87
N HIS A 94 10.64 -4.91 17.62
CA HIS A 94 11.88 -5.13 18.36
C HIS A 94 11.63 -6.19 19.43
N LYS A 95 11.82 -7.46 19.08
CA LYS A 95 12.09 -8.60 19.97
C LYS A 95 11.47 -8.48 21.39
N SER A 96 10.15 -8.35 21.51
CA SER A 96 9.39 -8.60 22.74
C SER A 96 7.88 -8.67 22.44
N ALA A 97 7.36 -9.90 22.47
CA ALA A 97 6.01 -10.33 22.84
C ALA A 97 4.79 -9.41 22.60
N SER A 98 4.65 -8.81 21.42
CA SER A 98 3.34 -8.33 20.94
C SER A 98 3.26 -8.58 19.45
N THR A 99 2.33 -9.44 19.03
CA THR A 99 2.03 -9.70 17.62
C THR A 99 1.51 -8.41 17.01
N LEU A 100 2.31 -7.76 16.17
CA LEU A 100 1.91 -6.54 15.50
C LEU A 100 0.83 -6.87 14.46
N THR A 101 -0.34 -6.26 14.59
CA THR A 101 -1.47 -6.53 13.69
C THR A 101 -1.42 -5.63 12.46
N ALA A 102 -2.16 -6.03 11.41
CA ALA A 102 -2.36 -5.21 10.23
C ALA A 102 -2.96 -3.83 10.58
N SER A 103 -3.89 -3.80 11.53
CA SER A 103 -4.51 -2.56 12.01
C SER A 103 -3.52 -1.68 12.76
N ASP A 104 -2.64 -2.24 13.60
CA ASP A 104 -1.60 -1.46 14.30
C ASP A 104 -0.65 -0.77 13.30
N LEU A 105 -0.30 -1.47 12.22
CA LEU A 105 0.51 -0.89 11.14
C LEU A 105 -0.20 0.32 10.55
N VAL A 106 -1.47 0.17 10.17
CA VAL A 106 -2.24 1.24 9.51
C VAL A 106 -2.49 2.43 10.44
N THR A 107 -2.91 2.20 11.70
CA THR A 107 -3.15 3.27 12.68
C THR A 107 -1.90 4.08 12.97
N LYS A 108 -0.73 3.44 13.06
CA LYS A 108 0.56 4.11 13.27
C LYS A 108 0.89 5.11 12.17
N PHE A 109 0.42 4.86 10.94
CA PHE A 109 0.66 5.75 9.80
C PHE A 109 -0.44 6.77 9.59
N ALA A 110 -1.70 6.45 9.88
CA ALA A 110 -2.79 7.43 9.86
C ALA A 110 -2.61 8.58 10.86
N SER A 111 -1.76 8.39 11.88
CA SER A 111 -1.48 9.39 12.94
C SER A 111 -0.24 10.26 12.68
N ARG A 112 0.43 10.12 11.52
CA ARG A 112 1.61 10.91 11.15
C ARG A 112 1.23 12.05 10.20
#